data_AF-A0A248JQP2-F1
#
_entry.id   AF-A0A248JQP2-F1
#
_cell.length_a   1.000
_cell.length_b   1.000
_cell.length_c   1.000
_cell.angle_alpha   90.00
_cell.angle_beta   90.00
_cell.angle_gamma   90.00
#
_symmetry.space_group_name_H-M   'P 1'
#
loop_
_entity.id
_entity.type
_entity.pdbx_description
1 polymer ?
#
loop_
_entity_poly.entity_id
_entity_poly.type
_entity_poly.pdbx_seq_one_letter_code
_entity_poly.pdbx_strand_id
1 'polypeptide(L)'
;MKALATILLGTSILFSAGAAMAADLHGDVDVNADTIHLGDLFDALGPNQATIVIGQAPAPGHRITYDATVLDRIAAANGVDWKSTGNERVVVSRPSVDVTADQIQAAFTKALADAGAPAGMEVQLDNPGTVLRLPANSDSSIGFTNVNYDAARGRATGDLVIPAKGEPVIRQSFGARVAVMVTLPVLNRRVAPGETIAASDVEWTKVPRTRISGDVVTEARDLIGLTVRHGASPYQPVRTDEVRAPVVVTRGALVTMMLQSGNMTLTVQGRAQTEGGVNEIIRVTNTASNRTIDARVAGPDLVMVQPTAQAPIGQAPQGQFNAAATRTTRTALN
;
A
#
# COMPACT_ATOMS: atom_id res chain seq x y z
N MET A 1 -98.51 -53.90 -29.39
CA MET A 1 -97.65 -55.07 -29.69
C MET A 1 -96.30 -54.54 -30.14
N LYS A 2 -95.25 -54.88 -29.37
CA LYS A 2 -93.82 -55.12 -29.71
C LYS A 2 -93.17 -54.29 -30.84
N ALA A 3 -91.93 -53.83 -30.78
CA ALA A 3 -90.86 -53.73 -29.79
C ALA A 3 -89.64 -53.14 -30.54
N LEU A 4 -88.84 -52.32 -29.85
CA LEU A 4 -87.38 -52.13 -30.00
C LEU A 4 -86.78 -51.90 -31.41
N ALA A 5 -86.51 -50.64 -31.74
CA ALA A 5 -85.51 -50.25 -32.75
C ALA A 5 -84.20 -49.87 -32.02
N THR A 6 -83.21 -50.74 -32.15
CA THR A 6 -81.88 -50.62 -31.55
C THR A 6 -81.06 -49.56 -32.30
N ILE A 7 -80.69 -48.49 -31.60
CA ILE A 7 -79.78 -47.44 -32.11
C ILE A 7 -78.35 -47.99 -32.03
N LEU A 8 -77.71 -48.20 -33.18
CA LEU A 8 -76.30 -48.53 -33.29
C LEU A 8 -75.49 -47.22 -33.31
N LEU A 9 -74.80 -46.90 -32.21
CA LEU A 9 -73.83 -45.81 -32.12
C LEU A 9 -72.59 -46.18 -32.95
N GLY A 10 -72.43 -45.55 -34.11
CA GLY A 10 -71.17 -45.56 -34.86
C GLY A 10 -70.21 -44.53 -34.29
N THR A 11 -69.43 -44.92 -33.27
CA THR A 11 -68.39 -44.07 -32.69
C THR A 11 -67.20 -44.00 -33.65
N SER A 12 -67.17 -42.98 -34.49
CA SER A 12 -66.02 -42.65 -35.33
C SER A 12 -64.88 -42.17 -34.45
N ILE A 13 -63.94 -43.07 -34.16
CA ILE A 13 -62.66 -42.72 -33.53
C ILE A 13 -61.82 -42.00 -34.60
N LEU A 14 -61.85 -40.68 -34.58
CA LEU A 14 -60.85 -39.85 -35.24
C LEU A 14 -59.52 -40.07 -34.51
N PHE A 15 -58.69 -40.97 -35.06
CA PHE A 15 -57.28 -41.02 -34.73
C PHE A 15 -56.65 -39.72 -35.24
N SER A 16 -56.58 -38.72 -34.36
CA SER A 16 -55.68 -37.58 -34.55
C SER A 16 -54.28 -38.15 -34.50
N ALA A 17 -53.68 -38.35 -35.68
CA ALA A 17 -52.25 -38.45 -35.82
C ALA A 17 -51.68 -37.12 -35.31
N GLY A 18 -51.24 -37.10 -34.05
CA GLY A 18 -50.34 -36.06 -33.58
C GLY A 18 -49.18 -36.01 -34.56
N ALA A 19 -48.99 -34.87 -35.21
CA ALA A 19 -47.84 -34.66 -36.06
C ALA A 19 -46.60 -35.08 -35.25
N ALA A 20 -45.88 -36.09 -35.75
CA ALA A 20 -44.56 -36.44 -35.25
C ALA A 20 -43.69 -35.20 -35.49
N MET A 21 -43.65 -34.31 -34.52
CA MET A 21 -42.67 -33.25 -34.43
C MET A 21 -41.37 -34.00 -34.17
N ALA A 22 -40.60 -34.24 -35.22
CA ALA A 22 -39.22 -34.68 -35.05
C ALA A 22 -38.57 -33.65 -34.13
N ALA A 23 -38.11 -34.10 -32.96
CA ALA A 23 -37.39 -33.23 -32.05
C ALA A 23 -36.18 -32.69 -32.81
N ASP A 24 -35.88 -31.40 -32.69
CA ASP A 24 -34.65 -30.84 -33.24
C ASP A 24 -33.57 -30.85 -32.15
N LEU A 25 -32.31 -30.83 -32.55
CA LEU A 25 -31.20 -30.81 -31.61
C LEU A 25 -30.81 -29.36 -31.31
N HIS A 26 -30.65 -29.02 -30.04
CA HIS A 26 -30.05 -27.74 -29.68
C HIS A 26 -28.59 -27.70 -30.19
N GLY A 27 -28.11 -26.51 -30.55
CA GLY A 27 -26.73 -26.28 -30.97
C GLY A 27 -25.74 -26.36 -29.80
N ASP A 28 -24.77 -25.44 -29.73
CA ASP A 28 -23.95 -25.32 -28.52
C ASP A 28 -24.79 -24.71 -27.39
N VAL A 29 -24.78 -25.34 -26.21
CA VAL A 29 -25.67 -24.99 -25.08
C VAL A 29 -24.86 -24.61 -23.85
N ASP A 30 -25.13 -23.43 -23.31
CA ASP A 30 -24.55 -22.97 -22.06
C ASP A 30 -25.45 -23.36 -20.88
N VAL A 31 -25.03 -24.38 -20.13
CA VAL A 31 -25.78 -24.89 -18.98
C VAL A 31 -25.29 -24.22 -17.70
N ASN A 32 -26.22 -23.61 -16.97
CA ASN A 32 -25.94 -22.83 -15.75
C ASN A 32 -26.16 -23.63 -14.46
N ALA A 33 -27.00 -24.67 -14.51
CA ALA A 33 -27.34 -25.52 -13.37
C ALA A 33 -26.29 -26.61 -13.13
N ASP A 34 -26.31 -27.24 -11.95
CA ASP A 34 -25.43 -28.37 -11.63
C ASP A 34 -25.86 -29.68 -12.30
N THR A 35 -27.04 -29.70 -12.91
CA THR A 35 -27.61 -30.83 -13.66
C THR A 35 -27.99 -30.40 -15.07
N ILE A 36 -27.71 -31.27 -16.04
CA ILE A 36 -28.14 -31.11 -17.43
C ILE A 36 -29.49 -31.77 -17.58
N HIS A 37 -30.47 -31.05 -18.10
CA HIS A 37 -31.81 -31.57 -18.37
C HIS A 37 -31.95 -31.97 -19.84
N LEU A 38 -32.96 -32.79 -20.13
CA LEU A 38 -33.25 -33.24 -21.48
C LEU A 38 -33.68 -32.07 -22.39
N GLY A 39 -34.36 -31.06 -21.82
CA GLY A 39 -34.72 -29.83 -22.52
C GLY A 39 -33.53 -28.92 -22.86
N ASP A 40 -32.36 -29.15 -22.25
CA ASP A 40 -31.14 -28.44 -22.63
C ASP A 40 -30.49 -29.07 -23.88
N LEU A 41 -30.95 -30.23 -24.36
CA LEU A 41 -30.35 -30.95 -25.49
C LEU A 41 -31.28 -31.06 -26.70
N PHE A 42 -32.60 -31.17 -26.50
CA PHE A 42 -33.57 -31.40 -27.57
C PHE A 42 -34.74 -30.39 -27.53
N ASP A 43 -35.14 -29.93 -28.72
CA ASP A 43 -36.30 -29.08 -28.95
C ASP A 43 -37.60 -29.91 -29.11
N ALA A 44 -38.75 -29.23 -29.02
CA ALA A 44 -40.09 -29.82 -29.21
C ALA A 44 -40.47 -30.95 -28.22
N LEU A 45 -39.93 -30.90 -27.00
CA LEU A 45 -40.29 -31.81 -25.91
C LEU A 45 -41.59 -31.38 -25.19
N GLY A 46 -42.31 -32.35 -24.61
CA GLY A 46 -43.40 -32.04 -23.68
C GLY A 46 -42.88 -31.38 -22.38
N PRO A 47 -43.67 -30.53 -21.69
CA PRO A 47 -43.23 -29.77 -20.52
C PRO A 47 -42.69 -30.63 -19.36
N ASN A 48 -43.13 -31.89 -19.24
CA ASN A 48 -42.63 -32.82 -18.23
C ASN A 48 -41.37 -33.59 -18.66
N GLN A 49 -41.12 -33.71 -19.97
CA GLN A 49 -39.93 -34.39 -20.50
C GLN A 49 -38.72 -33.45 -20.46
N ALA A 50 -38.93 -32.14 -20.65
CA ALA A 50 -37.88 -31.14 -20.61
C ALA A 50 -37.13 -31.07 -19.26
N THR A 51 -37.76 -31.48 -18.15
CA THR A 51 -37.16 -31.45 -16.79
C THR A 51 -36.44 -32.75 -16.40
N ILE A 52 -36.35 -33.75 -17.30
CA ILE A 52 -35.68 -35.01 -16.98
C ILE A 52 -34.17 -34.77 -16.88
N VAL A 53 -33.57 -35.17 -15.75
CA VAL A 53 -32.13 -35.02 -15.51
C VAL A 53 -31.36 -36.10 -16.27
N ILE A 54 -30.45 -35.68 -17.14
CA ILE A 54 -29.62 -36.56 -17.98
C ILE A 54 -28.24 -36.80 -17.38
N GLY A 55 -27.72 -35.82 -16.63
CA GLY A 55 -26.42 -35.97 -15.97
C GLY A 55 -26.02 -34.76 -15.14
N GLN A 56 -24.81 -34.82 -14.58
CA GLN A 56 -24.18 -33.68 -13.91
C GLN A 56 -23.54 -32.76 -14.93
N ALA A 57 -23.70 -31.45 -14.73
CA ALA A 57 -23.07 -30.44 -15.56
C ALA A 57 -21.54 -30.42 -15.36
N PRO A 58 -20.77 -30.00 -16.38
CA PRO A 58 -19.33 -29.87 -16.26
C PRO A 58 -18.93 -28.84 -15.18
N ALA A 59 -17.71 -28.98 -14.66
CA ALA A 59 -17.11 -27.96 -13.80
C ALA A 59 -17.05 -26.61 -14.52
N PRO A 60 -17.18 -25.46 -13.81
CA PRO A 60 -17.10 -24.14 -14.43
C PRO A 60 -15.85 -23.96 -15.30
N GLY A 61 -16.03 -23.48 -16.53
CA GLY A 61 -14.97 -23.33 -17.54
C GLY A 61 -14.57 -24.62 -18.27
N HIS A 62 -15.28 -25.73 -18.03
CA HIS A 62 -15.14 -26.97 -18.79
C HIS A 62 -16.34 -27.18 -19.73
N ARG A 63 -16.12 -28.02 -20.74
CA ARG A 63 -17.13 -28.42 -21.72
C ARG A 63 -17.21 -29.93 -21.81
N ILE A 64 -18.43 -30.44 -22.02
CA ILE A 64 -18.68 -31.84 -22.35
C ILE A 64 -19.28 -31.86 -23.75
N THR A 65 -18.77 -32.74 -24.60
CA THR A 65 -19.32 -32.98 -25.93
C THR A 65 -20.17 -34.24 -25.90
N TYR A 66 -21.43 -34.12 -26.30
CA TYR A 66 -22.32 -35.26 -26.53
C TYR A 66 -22.35 -35.56 -28.03
N ASP A 67 -21.80 -36.71 -28.41
CA ASP A 67 -21.80 -37.18 -29.81
C ASP A 67 -23.15 -37.81 -30.17
N ALA A 68 -23.46 -37.87 -31.47
CA ALA A 68 -24.62 -38.53 -32.06
C ALA A 68 -25.02 -39.87 -31.40
N THR A 69 -24.08 -40.79 -31.18
CA THR A 69 -24.34 -42.10 -30.56
C THR A 69 -24.87 -41.99 -29.12
N VAL A 70 -24.41 -40.99 -28.37
CA VAL A 70 -24.83 -40.74 -26.99
C VAL A 70 -26.19 -40.05 -26.98
N LEU A 71 -26.40 -39.10 -27.90
CA LEU A 71 -27.68 -38.42 -28.08
C LEU A 71 -28.79 -39.40 -28.51
N ASP A 72 -28.50 -40.36 -29.39
CA ASP A 72 -29.46 -41.41 -29.81
C ASP A 72 -29.87 -42.27 -28.62
N ARG A 73 -28.89 -42.61 -27.75
CA ARG A 73 -29.15 -43.39 -26.53
C ARG A 73 -30.01 -42.60 -25.54
N ILE A 74 -29.73 -41.31 -25.36
CA ILE A 74 -30.49 -40.43 -24.47
C ILE A 74 -31.91 -40.23 -25.01
N ALA A 75 -32.07 -40.00 -26.32
CA ALA A 75 -33.37 -39.85 -26.99
C ALA A 75 -34.21 -41.14 -26.87
N ALA A 76 -33.62 -42.30 -27.19
CA ALA A 76 -34.30 -43.59 -27.09
C ALA A 76 -34.70 -43.97 -25.66
N ALA A 77 -33.85 -43.65 -24.67
CA ALA A 77 -34.14 -43.93 -23.26
C ALA A 77 -35.27 -43.06 -22.70
N ASN A 78 -35.49 -41.87 -23.28
CA ASN A 78 -36.48 -40.90 -22.80
C ASN A 78 -37.70 -40.73 -23.74
N GLY A 79 -37.79 -41.56 -24.80
CA GLY A 79 -38.90 -41.56 -25.74
C GLY A 79 -38.99 -40.28 -26.59
N VAL A 80 -37.85 -39.69 -26.93
CA VAL A 80 -37.75 -38.53 -27.82
C VAL A 80 -37.66 -39.03 -29.25
N ASP A 81 -38.53 -38.53 -30.14
CA ASP A 81 -38.53 -38.84 -31.58
C ASP A 81 -37.41 -38.07 -32.31
N TRP A 82 -36.17 -38.34 -31.91
CA TRP A 82 -34.95 -37.84 -32.53
C TRP A 82 -34.14 -39.00 -33.10
N LYS A 83 -33.60 -38.82 -34.31
CA LYS A 83 -32.67 -39.76 -34.93
C LYS A 83 -31.48 -39.00 -35.49
N SER A 84 -30.28 -39.45 -35.14
CA SER A 84 -29.03 -38.92 -35.67
C SER A 84 -28.95 -38.99 -37.20
N THR A 85 -28.41 -37.93 -37.82
CA THR A 85 -28.04 -37.86 -39.24
C THR A 85 -26.53 -38.10 -39.45
N GLY A 86 -25.77 -38.33 -38.38
CA GLY A 86 -24.44 -38.94 -38.37
C GLY A 86 -23.30 -38.00 -37.96
N ASN A 87 -23.51 -36.68 -37.94
CA ASN A 87 -22.47 -35.68 -37.64
C ASN A 87 -22.87 -34.71 -36.52
N GLU A 88 -24.01 -34.94 -35.89
CA GLU A 88 -24.52 -34.07 -34.83
C GLU A 88 -23.72 -34.21 -33.55
N ARG A 89 -23.47 -33.07 -32.92
CA ARG A 89 -22.86 -32.98 -31.60
C ARG A 89 -23.49 -31.82 -30.85
N VAL A 90 -23.67 -31.99 -29.54
CA VAL A 90 -24.00 -30.89 -28.63
C VAL A 90 -22.80 -30.64 -27.75
N VAL A 91 -22.27 -29.42 -27.78
CA VAL A 91 -21.26 -29.00 -26.81
C VAL A 91 -21.99 -28.29 -25.69
N VAL A 92 -21.95 -28.90 -24.50
CA VAL A 92 -22.44 -28.27 -23.28
C VAL A 92 -21.28 -27.57 -22.59
N SER A 93 -21.30 -26.24 -22.57
CA SER A 93 -20.33 -25.42 -21.82
C SER A 93 -20.95 -24.87 -20.55
N ARG A 94 -20.13 -24.72 -19.51
CA ARG A 94 -20.49 -23.94 -18.32
C ARG A 94 -19.63 -22.68 -18.30
N PRO A 95 -20.16 -21.50 -18.70
CA PRO A 95 -19.38 -20.28 -18.79
C PRO A 95 -18.79 -19.91 -17.43
N SER A 96 -17.56 -19.39 -17.41
CA SER A 96 -16.87 -18.99 -16.19
C SER A 96 -16.36 -17.55 -16.25
N VAL A 97 -16.41 -16.86 -15.12
CA VAL A 97 -15.73 -15.57 -14.91
C VAL A 97 -14.53 -15.84 -14.01
N ASP A 98 -13.34 -15.53 -14.50
CA ASP A 98 -12.13 -15.60 -13.70
C ASP A 98 -12.06 -14.34 -12.83
N VAL A 99 -12.10 -14.50 -11.51
CA VAL A 99 -11.82 -13.42 -10.57
C VAL A 99 -10.31 -13.35 -10.38
N THR A 100 -9.70 -12.27 -10.85
CA THR A 100 -8.25 -12.09 -10.80
C THR A 100 -7.79 -11.66 -9.42
N ALA A 101 -6.52 -11.90 -9.11
CA ALA A 101 -5.92 -11.48 -7.85
C ALA A 101 -6.05 -9.97 -7.61
N ASP A 102 -5.96 -9.16 -8.66
CA ASP A 102 -6.10 -7.69 -8.58
C ASP A 102 -7.50 -7.28 -8.14
N GLN A 103 -8.54 -7.96 -8.62
CA GLN A 103 -9.92 -7.69 -8.23
C GLN A 103 -10.17 -8.07 -6.77
N ILE A 104 -9.64 -9.22 -6.33
CA ILE A 104 -9.69 -9.66 -4.93
C ILE A 104 -8.95 -8.67 -4.03
N GLN A 105 -7.75 -8.24 -4.44
CA GLN A 105 -6.93 -7.28 -3.69
C GLN A 105 -7.63 -5.93 -3.58
N ALA A 106 -8.22 -5.41 -4.67
CA ALA A 106 -8.97 -4.16 -4.65
C ALA A 106 -10.19 -4.23 -3.71
N ALA A 107 -10.97 -5.32 -3.80
CA ALA A 107 -12.11 -5.54 -2.92
C ALA A 107 -11.69 -5.70 -1.44
N PHE A 108 -10.58 -6.39 -1.19
CA PHE A 108 -10.05 -6.58 0.16
C PHE A 108 -9.50 -5.29 0.76
N THR A 109 -8.75 -4.49 -0.02
CA THR A 109 -8.25 -3.18 0.41
C THR A 109 -9.42 -2.26 0.78
N LYS A 110 -10.51 -2.28 0.02
CA LYS A 110 -11.73 -1.53 0.36
C LYS A 110 -12.33 -2.02 1.68
N ALA A 111 -12.51 -3.33 1.85
CA ALA A 111 -13.04 -3.90 3.08
C ALA A 111 -12.15 -3.64 4.30
N LEU A 112 -10.82 -3.55 4.12
CA LEU A 112 -9.89 -3.17 5.18
C LEU A 112 -9.98 -1.69 5.55
N ALA A 113 -10.17 -0.81 4.57
CA ALA A 113 -10.41 0.60 4.83
C ALA A 113 -11.69 0.79 5.67
N ASP A 114 -12.76 0.05 5.35
CA ASP A 114 -14.01 0.04 6.12
C ASP A 114 -13.81 -0.51 7.55
N ALA A 115 -12.88 -1.46 7.73
CA ALA A 115 -12.51 -2.03 9.04
C ALA A 115 -11.55 -1.15 9.89
N GLY A 116 -11.16 0.03 9.40
CA GLY A 116 -10.36 1.00 10.16
C GLY A 116 -8.84 0.98 9.86
N ALA A 117 -8.43 0.43 8.72
CA ALA A 117 -7.03 0.48 8.31
C ALA A 117 -6.61 1.90 7.82
N PRO A 118 -5.34 2.32 8.04
CA PRO A 118 -4.87 3.67 7.72
C PRO A 118 -4.70 3.91 6.21
N ALA A 119 -4.93 5.15 5.77
CA ALA A 119 -4.72 5.56 4.38
C ALA A 119 -3.25 5.42 3.94
N GLY A 120 -3.01 5.11 2.66
CA GLY A 120 -1.65 4.90 2.13
C GLY A 120 -1.07 3.51 2.42
N MET A 121 -1.91 2.55 2.80
CA MET A 121 -1.54 1.17 3.00
C MET A 121 -1.31 0.44 1.67
N GLU A 122 -0.24 -0.35 1.62
CA GLU A 122 -0.01 -1.37 0.61
C GLU A 122 -0.38 -2.72 1.20
N VAL A 123 -1.31 -3.40 0.55
CA VAL A 123 -1.84 -4.70 0.99
C VAL A 123 -1.28 -5.77 0.08
N GLN A 124 -0.56 -6.73 0.66
CA GLN A 124 -0.01 -7.87 -0.05
C GLN A 124 -0.69 -9.14 0.46
N LEU A 125 -1.46 -9.80 -0.41
CA LEU A 125 -2.10 -11.08 -0.09
C LEU A 125 -1.02 -12.15 0.16
N ASP A 126 -1.24 -13.03 1.14
CA ASP A 126 -0.31 -14.12 1.45
C ASP A 126 -0.27 -15.17 0.32
N ASN A 127 -1.36 -15.31 -0.45
CA ASN A 127 -1.43 -16.22 -1.60
C ASN A 127 -2.00 -15.53 -2.86
N PRO A 128 -1.21 -14.65 -3.51
CA PRO A 128 -1.68 -13.84 -4.64
C PRO A 128 -1.88 -14.66 -5.93
N GLY A 129 -1.44 -15.93 -5.97
CA GLY A 129 -1.55 -16.80 -7.14
C GLY A 129 -2.85 -17.61 -7.24
N THR A 130 -3.77 -17.46 -6.30
CA THR A 130 -5.04 -18.22 -6.35
C THR A 130 -5.98 -17.54 -7.34
N VAL A 131 -6.10 -18.10 -8.53
CA VAL A 131 -7.16 -17.73 -9.48
C VAL A 131 -8.42 -18.46 -9.04
N LEU A 132 -9.46 -17.69 -8.67
CA LEU A 132 -10.74 -18.27 -8.33
C LEU A 132 -11.64 -18.20 -9.57
N ARG A 133 -12.01 -19.37 -10.10
CA ARG A 133 -12.88 -19.47 -11.27
C ARG A 133 -14.33 -19.59 -10.79
N LEU A 134 -15.13 -18.56 -11.05
CA LEU A 134 -16.54 -18.54 -10.70
C LEU A 134 -17.40 -18.97 -11.90
N PRO A 135 -18.55 -19.62 -11.68
CA PRO A 135 -19.57 -19.76 -12.72
C PRO A 135 -20.10 -18.39 -13.16
N ALA A 136 -20.22 -18.14 -14.47
CA ALA A 136 -20.47 -16.81 -15.05
C ALA A 136 -21.83 -16.17 -14.71
N ASN A 137 -22.77 -16.93 -14.15
CA ASN A 137 -24.08 -16.44 -13.71
C ASN A 137 -24.23 -16.36 -12.18
N SER A 138 -23.14 -16.54 -11.42
CA SER A 138 -23.13 -16.19 -10.00
C SER A 138 -22.89 -14.69 -9.89
N ASP A 139 -23.63 -13.97 -9.05
CA ASP A 139 -23.29 -12.59 -8.72
C ASP A 139 -21.80 -12.53 -8.35
N SER A 140 -20.97 -11.98 -9.23
CA SER A 140 -19.52 -11.82 -9.04
C SER A 140 -19.21 -10.74 -8.00
N SER A 141 -20.18 -10.44 -7.15
CA SER A 141 -20.03 -9.63 -5.96
C SER A 141 -19.04 -10.35 -5.03
N ILE A 142 -17.81 -9.84 -5.03
CA ILE A 142 -16.75 -10.25 -4.13
C ILE A 142 -17.05 -9.57 -2.79
N GLY A 143 -17.34 -10.38 -1.77
CA GLY A 143 -17.57 -9.90 -0.40
C GLY A 143 -16.48 -10.39 0.51
N PHE A 144 -16.15 -9.63 1.54
CA PHE A 144 -15.31 -10.09 2.62
C PHE A 144 -16.08 -10.04 3.94
N THR A 145 -16.12 -11.17 4.65
CA THR A 145 -16.70 -11.30 5.99
C THR A 145 -15.57 -11.54 7.00
N ASN A 146 -15.80 -11.26 8.28
CA ASN A 146 -14.80 -11.44 9.34
C ASN A 146 -13.46 -10.74 9.06
N VAL A 147 -13.50 -9.56 8.43
CA VAL A 147 -12.29 -8.78 8.20
C VAL A 147 -11.78 -8.28 9.54
N ASN A 148 -10.56 -8.68 9.87
CA ASN A 148 -9.85 -8.25 11.07
C ASN A 148 -8.50 -7.69 10.66
N TYR A 149 -8.16 -6.51 11.18
CA TYR A 149 -6.90 -5.83 10.94
C TYR A 149 -6.14 -5.66 12.26
N ASP A 150 -5.00 -6.34 12.38
CA ASP A 150 -4.05 -6.17 13.48
C ASP A 150 -2.99 -5.13 13.07
N ALA A 151 -3.19 -3.88 13.53
CA ALA A 151 -2.27 -2.78 13.28
C ALA A 151 -0.90 -2.94 13.94
N ALA A 152 -0.80 -3.71 15.03
CA ALA A 152 0.46 -3.93 15.74
C ALA A 152 1.36 -4.89 14.96
N ARG A 153 0.78 -5.91 14.31
CA ARG A 153 1.51 -6.88 13.49
C ARG A 153 1.51 -6.56 12.00
N GLY A 154 0.74 -5.56 11.56
CA GLY A 154 0.56 -5.26 10.14
C GLY A 154 -0.06 -6.43 9.39
N ARG A 155 -0.98 -7.17 10.02
CA ARG A 155 -1.59 -8.38 9.45
C ARG A 155 -3.08 -8.20 9.35
N ALA A 156 -3.63 -8.59 8.21
CA ALA A 156 -5.05 -8.62 7.95
C ALA A 156 -5.50 -10.05 7.67
N THR A 157 -6.68 -10.41 8.15
CA THR A 157 -7.34 -11.67 7.82
C THR A 157 -8.77 -11.37 7.41
N GLY A 158 -9.31 -12.13 6.48
CA GLY A 158 -10.72 -12.05 6.12
C GLY A 158 -11.17 -13.26 5.33
N ASP A 159 -12.46 -13.57 5.42
CA ASP A 159 -13.07 -14.66 4.68
C ASP A 159 -13.70 -14.09 3.40
N LEU A 160 -13.15 -14.47 2.26
CA LEU A 160 -13.73 -14.21 0.95
C LEU A 160 -15.01 -15.02 0.83
N VAL A 161 -16.12 -14.32 0.59
CA VAL A 161 -17.44 -14.89 0.33
C VAL A 161 -17.90 -14.53 -1.07
N ILE A 162 -18.27 -15.54 -1.83
CA ILE A 162 -18.82 -15.39 -3.17
C ILE A 162 -20.06 -16.27 -3.29
N PRO A 163 -21.22 -15.71 -3.67
CA PRO A 163 -21.51 -14.29 -3.87
C PRO A 163 -21.57 -13.48 -2.55
N ALA A 164 -21.30 -12.16 -2.60
CA ALA A 164 -21.32 -11.26 -1.43
C ALA A 164 -22.73 -11.04 -0.87
N LYS A 165 -23.76 -11.24 -1.68
CA LYS A 165 -25.17 -11.16 -1.28
C LYS A 165 -25.83 -12.51 -1.52
N GLY A 166 -26.33 -13.14 -0.45
CA GLY A 166 -26.98 -14.45 -0.49
C GLY A 166 -26.21 -15.53 0.26
N GLU A 167 -26.48 -16.80 -0.04
CA GLU A 167 -25.73 -17.92 0.52
C GLU A 167 -24.37 -18.06 -0.18
N PRO A 168 -23.25 -17.99 0.57
CA PRO A 168 -21.93 -18.06 -0.03
C PRO A 168 -21.65 -19.48 -0.52
N VAL A 169 -21.53 -19.63 -1.84
CA VAL A 169 -21.13 -20.89 -2.50
C VAL A 169 -19.65 -21.17 -2.23
N ILE A 170 -18.84 -20.12 -2.11
CA ILE A 170 -17.41 -20.22 -1.81
C ILE A 170 -17.11 -19.41 -0.56
N ARG A 171 -16.51 -20.07 0.44
CA ARG A 171 -15.90 -19.44 1.61
C ARG A 171 -14.44 -19.84 1.68
N GLN A 172 -13.54 -18.89 1.46
CA GLN A 172 -12.11 -19.13 1.54
C GLN A 172 -11.46 -18.07 2.42
N SER A 173 -10.66 -18.51 3.38
CA SER A 173 -9.93 -17.59 4.27
C SER A 173 -8.69 -17.06 3.58
N PHE A 174 -8.49 -15.74 3.65
CA PHE A 174 -7.32 -15.06 3.12
C PHE A 174 -6.60 -14.32 4.24
N GLY A 175 -5.27 -14.49 4.26
CA GLY A 175 -4.36 -13.64 5.01
C GLY A 175 -3.72 -12.61 4.08
N ALA A 176 -3.46 -11.42 4.60
CA ALA A 176 -2.66 -10.42 3.93
C ALA A 176 -1.75 -9.70 4.92
N ARG A 177 -0.66 -9.15 4.40
CA ARG A 177 0.20 -8.22 5.10
C ARG A 177 -0.14 -6.81 4.65
N VAL A 178 -0.21 -5.92 5.63
CA VAL A 178 -0.54 -4.52 5.44
C VAL A 178 0.66 -3.69 5.87
N ALA A 179 1.33 -3.08 4.90
CA ALA A 179 2.43 -2.16 5.14
C ALA A 179 1.95 -0.73 4.90
N VAL A 180 2.05 0.13 5.92
CA VAL A 180 1.79 1.56 5.74
C VAL A 180 2.98 2.16 5.01
N MET A 181 2.78 2.67 3.80
CA MET A 181 3.84 3.30 3.03
C MET A 181 3.85 4.81 3.28
N VAL A 182 5.03 5.36 3.50
CA VAL A 182 5.26 6.81 3.62
C VAL A 182 6.19 7.23 2.49
N THR A 183 5.90 8.35 1.85
CA THR A 183 6.73 8.91 0.80
C THR A 183 7.78 9.81 1.43
N LEU A 184 9.05 9.49 1.20
CA LEU A 184 10.19 10.21 1.77
C LEU A 184 11.15 10.68 0.67
N PRO A 185 11.84 11.81 0.88
CA PRO A 185 12.95 12.22 0.03
C PRO A 185 14.17 11.33 0.35
N VAL A 186 14.71 10.69 -0.68
CA VAL A 186 15.94 9.89 -0.63
C VAL A 186 16.93 10.42 -1.64
N LEU A 187 18.21 10.07 -1.47
CA LEU A 187 19.23 10.46 -2.43
C LEU A 187 19.27 9.44 -3.59
N ASN A 188 19.29 9.88 -4.84
CA ASN A 188 19.35 8.98 -6.01
C ASN A 188 20.77 8.50 -6.34
N ARG A 189 21.78 9.12 -5.73
CA ARG A 189 23.21 8.80 -5.89
C ARG A 189 23.93 8.82 -4.54
N ARG A 190 25.14 8.27 -4.54
CA ARG A 190 26.05 8.41 -3.40
C ARG A 190 26.51 9.86 -3.28
N VAL A 191 26.45 10.40 -2.06
CA VAL A 191 26.96 11.74 -1.72
C VAL A 191 28.11 11.58 -0.73
N ALA A 192 29.26 12.19 -1.03
CA ALA A 192 30.45 12.09 -0.20
C ALA A 192 30.38 13.02 1.03
N PRO A 193 31.12 12.72 2.12
CA PRO A 193 31.22 13.62 3.27
C PRO A 193 31.63 15.04 2.86
N GLY A 194 30.88 16.04 3.31
CA GLY A 194 31.13 17.46 2.99
C GLY A 194 30.64 17.93 1.61
N GLU A 195 30.11 17.04 0.78
CA GLU A 195 29.48 17.40 -0.49
C GLU A 195 28.07 17.95 -0.27
N THR A 196 27.71 19.02 -1.00
CA THR A 196 26.40 19.67 -0.92
C THR A 196 25.36 18.90 -1.73
N ILE A 197 24.22 18.61 -1.11
CA ILE A 197 23.08 17.93 -1.75
C ILE A 197 22.37 18.93 -2.68
N ALA A 198 22.33 18.61 -3.97
CA ALA A 198 21.57 19.38 -4.96
C ALA A 198 20.12 18.90 -5.05
N ALA A 199 19.23 19.74 -5.59
CA ALA A 199 17.84 19.35 -5.83
C ALA A 199 17.70 18.15 -6.80
N SER A 200 18.64 18.01 -7.74
CA SER A 200 18.70 16.87 -8.67
C SER A 200 19.09 15.56 -8.00
N ASP A 201 19.66 15.61 -6.79
CA ASP A 201 20.11 14.44 -6.06
C ASP A 201 18.97 13.82 -5.23
N VAL A 202 17.85 14.54 -5.07
CA VAL A 202 16.72 14.13 -4.23
C VAL A 202 15.61 13.53 -5.10
N GLU A 203 15.15 12.35 -4.70
CA GLU A 203 14.07 11.61 -5.33
C GLU A 203 13.04 11.17 -4.27
N TRP A 204 11.77 11.10 -4.64
CA TRP A 204 10.72 10.63 -3.74
C TRP A 204 10.52 9.13 -3.87
N THR A 205 10.72 8.40 -2.78
CA THR A 205 10.54 6.94 -2.73
C THR A 205 9.53 6.56 -1.65
N LYS A 206 8.72 5.53 -1.92
CA LYS A 206 7.79 4.94 -0.95
C LYS A 206 8.54 3.95 -0.08
N VAL A 207 8.53 4.18 1.23
CA VAL A 207 9.21 3.34 2.22
C VAL A 207 8.21 2.89 3.29
N PRO A 208 8.25 1.62 3.75
CA PRO A 208 7.40 1.17 4.84
C PRO A 208 7.64 1.96 6.12
N ARG A 209 6.57 2.42 6.77
CA ARG A 209 6.61 3.17 8.04
C ARG A 209 7.40 2.47 9.14
N THR A 210 7.41 1.14 9.13
CA THR A 210 8.16 0.31 10.10
C THR A 210 9.68 0.42 9.97
N ARG A 211 10.19 0.88 8.82
CA ARG A 211 11.63 1.13 8.59
C ARG A 211 12.05 2.58 8.87
N ILE A 212 11.11 3.45 9.20
CA ILE A 212 11.36 4.87 9.41
C ILE A 212 11.58 5.13 10.90
N SER A 213 12.76 5.63 11.24
CA SER A 213 13.05 6.19 12.56
C SER A 213 12.45 7.60 12.68
N GLY A 214 12.13 8.04 13.89
CA GLY A 214 11.43 9.33 14.12
C GLY A 214 12.22 10.59 13.76
N ASP A 215 13.47 10.47 13.35
CA ASP A 215 14.41 11.55 13.02
C ASP A 215 14.76 11.63 11.53
N VAL A 216 14.09 10.84 10.70
CA VAL A 216 14.26 10.86 9.25
C VAL A 216 13.69 12.14 8.65
N VAL A 217 14.41 12.71 7.67
CA VAL A 217 13.97 13.90 6.96
C VAL A 217 12.77 13.56 6.07
N THR A 218 11.67 14.31 6.24
CA THR A 218 10.40 14.07 5.53
C THR A 218 10.17 15.02 4.36
N GLU A 219 10.90 16.14 4.31
CA GLU A 219 10.73 17.17 3.29
C GLU A 219 12.03 17.40 2.50
N ALA A 220 11.93 17.48 1.17
CA ALA A 220 13.10 17.66 0.30
C ALA A 220 13.84 18.98 0.59
N ARG A 221 13.13 20.03 1.02
CA ARG A 221 13.71 21.35 1.34
C ARG A 221 14.70 21.30 2.50
N ASP A 222 14.58 20.30 3.37
CA ASP A 222 15.44 20.11 4.53
C ASP A 222 16.70 19.29 4.18
N LEU A 223 16.81 18.78 2.95
CA LEU A 223 18.03 18.13 2.44
C LEU A 223 18.80 19.05 1.48
N ILE A 224 18.08 19.78 0.63
CA ILE A 224 18.68 20.58 -0.44
C ILE A 224 19.52 21.71 0.15
N GLY A 225 20.78 21.79 -0.29
CA GLY A 225 21.73 22.79 0.20
C GLY A 225 22.43 22.43 1.51
N LEU A 226 22.14 21.27 2.11
CA LEU A 226 22.91 20.72 3.23
C LEU A 226 24.05 19.81 2.74
N THR A 227 24.98 19.49 3.64
CA THR A 227 26.07 18.54 3.41
C THR A 227 25.95 17.34 4.35
N VAL A 228 26.38 16.17 3.89
CA VAL A 228 26.37 14.94 4.71
C VAL A 228 27.62 14.83 5.59
N ARG A 229 27.45 14.33 6.82
CA ARG A 229 28.55 14.17 7.80
C ARG A 229 29.44 12.96 7.50
N HIS A 230 28.86 11.80 7.26
CA HIS A 230 29.59 10.52 7.11
C HIS A 230 29.43 9.87 5.73
N GLY A 231 28.87 10.61 4.76
CA GLY A 231 28.49 10.11 3.45
C GLY A 231 27.14 9.40 3.49
N ALA A 232 26.38 9.49 2.41
CA ALA A 232 25.05 8.90 2.32
C ALA A 232 24.95 7.96 1.11
N SER A 233 24.28 6.83 1.33
CA SER A 233 24.02 5.82 0.30
C SER A 233 22.77 6.18 -0.50
N PRO A 234 22.72 5.83 -1.80
CA PRO A 234 21.54 6.04 -2.61
C PRO A 234 20.35 5.19 -2.11
N TYR A 235 19.14 5.70 -2.33
CA TYR A 235 17.84 5.08 -2.01
C TYR A 235 17.65 4.73 -0.54
N GLN A 236 18.43 5.34 0.34
CA GLN A 236 18.30 5.18 1.78
C GLN A 236 17.68 6.45 2.41
N PRO A 237 16.77 6.31 3.39
CA PRO A 237 16.29 7.45 4.16
C PRO A 237 17.45 8.14 4.89
N VAL A 238 17.53 9.47 4.76
CA VAL A 238 18.56 10.29 5.41
C VAL A 238 18.02 10.82 6.73
N ARG A 239 18.82 10.74 7.79
CA ARG A 239 18.42 11.24 9.12
C ARG A 239 18.85 12.69 9.31
N THR A 240 18.13 13.41 10.15
CA THR A 240 18.38 14.83 10.43
C THR A 240 19.76 15.06 11.05
N ASP A 241 20.26 14.11 11.85
CA ASP A 241 21.59 14.14 12.45
C ASP A 241 22.74 13.86 11.46
N GLU A 242 22.44 13.28 10.30
CA GLU A 242 23.44 12.94 9.27
C GLU A 242 23.75 14.10 8.33
N VAL A 243 22.90 15.14 8.33
CA VAL A 243 23.08 16.35 7.52
C VAL A 243 23.47 17.56 8.39
N ARG A 244 24.21 18.50 7.79
CA ARG A 244 24.58 19.77 8.42
C ARG A 244 24.69 20.88 7.39
N ALA A 245 24.74 22.13 7.84
CA ALA A 245 25.03 23.26 6.97
C ALA A 245 26.37 23.07 6.23
N PRO A 246 26.50 23.50 4.96
CA PRO A 246 27.75 23.36 4.22
C PRO A 246 28.90 24.08 4.93
N VAL A 247 30.03 23.38 5.08
CA VAL A 247 31.24 23.96 5.65
C VAL A 247 31.80 24.98 4.67
N VAL A 248 31.70 26.26 4.99
CA VAL A 248 32.26 27.35 4.18
C VAL A 248 33.60 27.82 4.70
N VAL A 249 33.93 27.54 5.98
CA VAL A 249 35.24 27.80 6.58
C VAL A 249 35.83 26.49 7.10
N THR A 250 36.98 26.10 6.57
CA THR A 250 37.71 24.91 7.00
C THR A 250 38.65 25.20 8.16
N ARG A 251 38.97 24.16 8.95
CA ARG A 251 39.96 24.29 10.02
C ARG A 251 41.32 24.71 9.46
N GLY A 252 41.90 25.76 10.03
CA GLY A 252 43.19 26.30 9.65
C GLY A 252 43.14 27.32 8.51
N ALA A 253 41.97 27.58 7.92
CA ALA A 253 41.78 28.59 6.89
C ALA A 253 42.07 30.01 7.42
N LEU A 254 42.57 30.88 6.53
CA LEU A 254 42.73 32.30 6.82
C LEU A 254 41.37 32.98 6.60
N VAL A 255 40.85 33.63 7.65
CA VAL A 255 39.54 34.28 7.63
C VAL A 255 39.68 35.75 8.02
N THR A 256 38.81 36.59 7.46
CA THR A 256 38.67 37.99 7.86
C THR A 256 37.64 38.07 8.98
N MET A 257 38.08 38.49 10.15
CA MET A 257 37.22 38.81 11.29
C MET A 257 36.71 40.23 11.12
N MET A 258 35.40 40.40 11.03
CA MET A 258 34.73 41.69 11.00
C MET A 258 34.00 41.93 12.32
N LEU A 259 34.30 43.04 12.98
CA LEU A 259 33.57 43.52 14.15
C LEU A 259 32.84 44.80 13.74
N GLN A 260 31.52 44.80 13.88
CA GLN A 260 30.69 45.98 13.65
C GLN A 260 30.10 46.45 14.98
N SER A 261 30.36 47.70 15.35
CA SER A 261 29.80 48.34 16.54
C SER A 261 29.35 49.76 16.19
N GLY A 262 28.03 49.98 16.13
CA GLY A 262 27.46 51.24 15.64
C GLY A 262 27.92 51.56 14.22
N ASN A 263 28.59 52.72 14.06
CA ASN A 263 29.13 53.19 12.77
C ASN A 263 30.60 52.77 12.52
N MET A 264 31.17 51.92 13.38
CA MET A 264 32.57 51.48 13.28
C MET A 264 32.64 50.03 12.79
N THR A 265 33.42 49.80 11.74
CA THR A 265 33.74 48.47 11.22
C THR A 265 35.25 48.23 11.35
N LEU A 266 35.63 47.21 12.11
CA LEU A 266 37.02 46.77 12.25
C LEU A 266 37.19 45.44 11.54
N THR A 267 38.21 45.33 10.70
CA THR A 267 38.57 44.11 9.97
C THR A 267 39.96 43.65 10.36
N VAL A 268 40.10 42.41 10.78
CA VAL A 268 41.37 41.82 11.21
C VAL A 268 41.50 40.42 10.64
N GLN A 269 42.71 40.02 10.21
CA GLN A 269 42.95 38.64 9.78
C GLN A 269 43.07 37.69 10.97
N GLY A 270 42.49 36.51 10.81
CA GLY A 270 42.54 35.42 11.77
C GLY A 270 42.69 34.08 11.09
N ARG A 271 43.00 33.06 11.88
CA ARG A 271 43.09 31.68 11.43
C ARG A 271 42.06 30.84 12.16
N ALA A 272 41.20 30.15 11.42
CA ALA A 272 40.15 29.30 11.98
C ALA A 272 40.76 28.11 12.75
N GLN A 273 40.36 27.89 14.00
CA GLN A 273 40.73 26.71 14.79
C GLN A 273 39.75 25.54 14.60
N THR A 274 38.49 25.85 14.29
CA THR A 274 37.43 24.90 14.03
C THR A 274 36.82 25.16 12.66
N GLU A 275 36.32 24.11 12.00
CA GLU A 275 35.49 24.28 10.81
C GLU A 275 34.07 24.72 11.18
N GLY A 276 33.37 25.34 10.23
CA GLY A 276 31.97 25.68 10.41
C GLY A 276 31.28 26.13 9.13
N GLY A 277 29.97 25.92 9.10
CA GLY A 277 29.07 26.44 8.08
C GLY A 277 28.55 27.84 8.39
N VAL A 278 27.83 28.44 7.44
CA VAL A 278 27.21 29.76 7.61
C VAL A 278 26.32 29.75 8.87
N ASN A 279 26.39 30.83 9.66
CA ASN A 279 25.73 31.02 10.96
C ASN A 279 26.21 30.14 12.12
N GLU A 280 27.17 29.24 11.93
CA GLU A 280 27.79 28.50 13.03
C GLU A 280 28.83 29.37 13.75
N ILE A 281 29.05 29.11 15.04
CA ILE A 281 30.10 29.76 15.84
C ILE A 281 31.37 28.93 15.71
N ILE A 282 32.44 29.54 15.22
CA ILE A 282 33.75 28.93 15.12
C ILE A 282 34.76 29.72 15.96
N ARG A 283 35.80 29.02 16.38
CA ARG A 283 36.88 29.62 17.16
C ARG A 283 38.00 30.06 16.21
N VAL A 284 38.45 31.30 16.32
CA VAL A 284 39.43 31.92 15.41
C VAL A 284 40.57 32.53 16.20
N THR A 285 41.82 32.29 15.80
CA THR A 285 43.01 32.91 16.39
C THR A 285 43.44 34.11 15.55
N ASN A 286 43.54 35.28 16.18
CA ASN A 286 44.07 36.47 15.54
C ASN A 286 45.57 36.30 15.23
N THR A 287 45.97 36.52 13.98
CA THR A 287 47.37 36.32 13.54
C THR A 287 48.33 37.39 14.06
N ALA A 288 47.83 38.59 14.41
CA ALA A 288 48.64 39.68 14.94
C ALA A 288 48.81 39.63 16.46
N SER A 289 47.77 39.21 17.20
CA SER A 289 47.77 39.21 18.67
C SER A 289 47.83 37.82 19.32
N ASN A 290 47.75 36.74 18.52
CA ASN A 290 47.64 35.36 18.98
C ASN A 290 46.47 35.09 19.96
N ARG A 291 45.51 36.00 20.07
CA ARG A 291 44.31 35.80 20.91
C ARG A 291 43.27 34.99 20.15
N THR A 292 42.60 34.09 20.87
CA THR A 292 41.52 33.27 20.33
C THR A 292 40.18 33.89 20.67
N ILE A 293 39.29 33.98 19.68
CA ILE A 293 38.01 34.69 19.73
C ILE A 293 36.94 33.79 19.08
N ASP A 294 35.74 33.77 19.66
CA ASP A 294 34.59 33.10 19.06
C ASP A 294 33.90 34.05 18.08
N ALA A 295 33.69 33.58 16.85
CA ALA A 295 33.11 34.37 15.77
C ALA A 295 32.05 33.54 15.04
N ARG A 296 30.97 34.20 14.61
CA ARG A 296 29.94 33.58 13.77
C ARG A 296 30.36 33.64 12.31
N VAL A 297 30.29 32.52 11.59
CA VAL A 297 30.58 32.48 10.16
C VAL A 297 29.50 33.24 9.39
N ALA A 298 29.89 34.26 8.62
CA ALA A 298 28.98 35.04 7.79
C ALA A 298 29.04 34.63 6.31
N GLY A 299 30.15 34.03 5.87
CA GLY A 299 30.32 33.54 4.51
C GLY A 299 31.71 32.90 4.31
N PRO A 300 32.08 32.59 3.05
CA PRO A 300 33.42 32.14 2.72
C PRO A 300 34.46 33.16 3.19
N ASP A 301 35.45 32.70 3.96
CA ASP A 301 36.55 33.51 4.51
C ASP A 301 36.15 34.74 5.34
N LEU A 302 34.88 34.84 5.78
CA LEU A 302 34.36 35.98 6.54
C LEU A 302 33.64 35.51 7.80
N VAL A 303 34.05 36.04 8.94
CA VAL A 303 33.44 35.79 10.24
C VAL A 303 33.10 37.09 10.96
N MET A 304 31.96 37.14 11.62
CA MET A 304 31.52 38.26 12.44
C MET A 304 31.81 37.99 13.91
N VAL A 305 32.58 38.88 14.52
CA VAL A 305 32.84 38.86 15.97
C VAL A 305 31.77 39.69 16.65
N GLN A 306 31.11 39.16 17.67
CA GLN A 306 30.24 39.96 18.52
C GLN A 306 31.09 40.69 19.56
N PRO A 307 30.85 41.99 19.84
CA PRO A 307 31.48 42.66 20.96
C PRO A 307 31.09 41.92 22.23
N THR A 308 32.03 41.20 22.84
CA THR A 308 31.82 40.69 24.20
C THR A 308 31.71 41.91 25.09
N ALA A 309 30.55 42.10 25.73
CA ALA A 309 30.37 43.17 26.70
C ALA A 309 31.57 43.19 27.66
N GLN A 310 32.20 44.37 27.75
CA GLN A 310 33.42 44.63 28.53
C GLN A 310 33.39 43.90 29.88
N ALA A 311 34.45 43.16 30.20
CA ALA A 311 34.67 42.65 31.55
C ALA A 311 34.59 43.81 32.56
N PRO A 312 33.91 43.65 33.72
CA PRO A 312 33.78 44.71 34.70
C PRO A 312 35.17 45.18 35.13
N ILE A 313 35.37 46.49 35.00
CA ILE A 313 36.56 47.23 35.40
C ILE A 313 36.78 46.95 36.89
N GLY A 314 38.00 46.53 37.25
CA GLY A 314 38.33 45.97 38.56
C GLY A 314 37.90 46.84 39.74
N GLN A 315 37.28 46.20 40.73
CA GLN A 315 37.24 46.74 42.09
C GLN A 315 38.66 46.63 42.66
N ALA A 316 39.27 47.78 42.94
CA ALA A 316 40.54 47.89 43.65
C ALA A 316 40.41 47.29 45.06
N PRO A 317 41.46 46.62 45.59
CA PRO A 317 41.44 46.11 46.95
C PRO A 317 41.50 47.30 47.92
N GLN A 318 40.44 47.54 48.68
CA GLN A 318 40.49 48.47 49.81
C GLN A 318 41.34 47.85 50.92
N GLY A 319 42.55 48.38 51.08
CA GLY A 319 43.44 48.06 52.17
C GLY A 319 42.80 48.40 53.51
N GLN A 320 42.75 47.40 54.40
CA GLN A 320 42.52 47.61 55.83
C GLN A 320 43.84 48.11 56.44
N PHE A 321 43.94 49.42 56.63
CA PHE A 321 44.92 50.02 57.52
C PHE A 321 44.21 50.57 58.77
N ASN A 322 44.50 49.90 59.89
CA ASN A 322 44.61 50.36 61.27
C ASN A 322 43.63 51.39 61.86
N ALA A 323 43.07 51.03 63.01
CA ALA A 323 43.10 51.92 64.18
C ALA A 323 43.20 51.10 65.47
N ALA A 324 44.40 51.09 66.05
CA ALA A 324 44.62 50.76 67.44
C ALA A 324 43.96 51.83 68.32
N ALA A 325 43.18 51.42 69.32
CA ALA A 325 42.83 52.25 70.45
C ALA A 325 43.03 51.44 71.74
N THR A 326 43.86 52.01 72.60
CA THR A 326 44.43 51.48 73.83
C THR A 326 43.48 51.70 75.01
N ARG A 327 43.70 50.92 76.10
CA ARG A 327 43.33 51.20 77.52
C ARG A 327 41.86 50.97 77.90
N THR A 328 41.45 50.51 79.08
CA THR A 328 42.13 50.14 80.34
C THR A 328 41.06 49.59 81.31
N THR A 329 41.37 48.51 82.03
CA THR A 329 40.82 48.01 83.33
C THR A 329 39.31 47.88 83.57
N ARG A 330 38.90 46.76 84.21
CA ARG A 330 38.41 46.70 85.62
C ARG A 330 37.50 45.47 85.88
N THR A 331 38.05 44.48 86.60
CA THR A 331 37.54 43.85 87.84
C THR A 331 36.22 43.04 87.91
N ALA A 332 36.32 41.96 88.72
CA ALA A 332 35.33 41.11 89.42
C ALA A 332 34.77 39.89 88.64
N LEU A 333 35.10 38.65 89.02
CA LEU A 333 34.58 37.85 90.15
C LEU A 333 33.07 37.59 90.05
N ASN A 334 32.68 36.44 89.47
CA ASN A 334 32.12 35.28 90.19
C ASN A 334 32.03 34.08 89.24
#